data_AF-A0A8B3LR99-F1
#
_entry.id   AF-A0A8B3LR99-F1
#
_cell.length_a   1.000
_cell.length_b   1.000
_cell.length_c   1.000
_cell.angle_alpha   90.00
_cell.angle_beta   90.00
_cell.angle_gamma   90.00
#
_symmetry.space_group_name_H-M   'P 1'
#
loop_
_entity.id
_entity.type
_entity.pdbx_description
1 polymer ?
#
loop_
_entity_poly.entity_id
_entity_poly.type
_entity_poly.pdbx_seq_one_letter_code
_entity_poly.pdbx_strand_id
1 'polypeptide(L)'
;LKLIAQAIKGQLRGGDIVGRIGGEEFGVFLPGVDPSQSWVVAESIRRRIREMEFSPGGRPCPLSVSIGGTSFTGPITYEEIFSAADKRLYTAKSNGRDQVSFDPAGTSPAPLPGVATVH
;
A
#
# COMPACT_ATOMS: atom_id res chain seq x y z
N LEU A 1 -12.62 1.18 -8.18
CA LEU A 1 -12.00 2.48 -7.82
C LEU A 1 -12.65 3.25 -6.66
N LYS A 2 -13.83 3.88 -6.76
CA LYS A 2 -14.36 4.76 -5.67
C LYS A 2 -14.40 4.09 -4.28
N LEU A 3 -14.91 2.86 -4.19
CA LEU A 3 -14.94 2.08 -2.95
C LEU A 3 -13.54 1.78 -2.39
N ILE A 4 -12.57 1.42 -3.25
CA ILE A 4 -11.16 1.21 -2.86
C ILE A 4 -10.56 2.49 -2.28
N ALA A 5 -10.79 3.64 -2.92
CA ALA A 5 -10.31 4.93 -2.41
C ALA A 5 -10.95 5.32 -1.06
N GLN A 6 -12.21 4.93 -0.80
CA GLN A 6 -12.86 5.11 0.50
C GLN A 6 -12.32 4.14 1.55
N ALA A 7 -12.09 2.87 1.19
CA ALA A 7 -11.50 1.87 2.08
C ALA A 7 -10.08 2.26 2.51
N ILE A 8 -9.24 2.70 1.57
CA ILE A 8 -7.90 3.25 1.86
C ILE A 8 -8.03 4.44 2.82
N LYS A 9 -8.82 5.48 2.48
CA LYS A 9 -8.98 6.66 3.34
C LYS A 9 -9.48 6.33 4.75
N GLY A 10 -10.30 5.30 4.90
CA GLY A 10 -10.79 4.83 6.21
C GLY A 10 -9.73 4.19 7.10
N GLN A 11 -8.52 3.90 6.60
CA GLN A 11 -7.39 3.38 7.38
C GLN A 11 -6.30 4.44 7.65
N LEU A 12 -6.49 5.68 7.20
CA LEU A 12 -5.49 6.75 7.28
C LEU A 12 -5.82 7.75 8.39
N ARG A 13 -4.78 8.18 9.13
CA ARG A 13 -4.85 9.31 10.08
C ARG A 13 -4.65 10.63 9.32
N GLY A 14 -5.03 11.75 9.94
CA GLY A 14 -5.05 13.07 9.27
C GLY A 14 -3.71 13.64 8.78
N GLY A 15 -2.58 12.99 9.08
CA GLY A 15 -1.26 13.34 8.55
C GLY A 15 -0.78 12.45 7.38
N ASP A 16 -1.53 11.39 7.05
CA ASP A 16 -1.20 10.51 5.93
C ASP A 16 -1.82 11.05 4.63
N ILE A 17 -1.16 10.76 3.50
CA ILE A 17 -1.61 11.21 2.17
C ILE A 17 -2.06 10.00 1.35
N VAL A 18 -3.10 10.17 0.53
CA VAL A 18 -3.45 9.22 -0.54
C VAL A 18 -3.71 9.94 -1.85
N GLY A 19 -3.05 9.49 -2.90
CA GLY A 19 -3.22 9.91 -4.28
C GLY A 19 -3.52 8.71 -5.20
N ARG A 20 -3.90 9.00 -6.45
CA ARG A 20 -4.00 8.00 -7.52
C ARG A 20 -2.86 8.27 -8.49
N ILE A 21 -1.96 7.30 -8.64
CA ILE A 21 -0.75 7.41 -9.47
C ILE A 21 -1.09 7.12 -10.94
N GLY A 22 -1.96 6.13 -11.18
CA GLY A 22 -2.22 5.61 -12.52
C GLY A 22 -3.66 5.15 -12.76
N GLY A 23 -3.82 4.22 -13.71
CA GLY A 23 -5.11 3.72 -14.17
C GLY A 23 -5.99 3.20 -13.03
N GLU A 24 -5.47 2.27 -12.24
CA GLU A 24 -6.17 1.71 -11.06
C GLU A 24 -5.35 1.81 -9.77
N GLU A 25 -4.27 2.59 -9.81
CA GLU A 25 -3.12 2.47 -8.90
C GLU A 25 -3.06 3.62 -7.90
N PHE A 26 -2.81 3.32 -6.62
CA PHE A 26 -2.88 4.29 -5.52
C PHE A 26 -1.52 4.49 -4.83
N GLY A 27 -1.14 5.74 -4.66
CA GLY A 27 -0.07 6.13 -3.75
C GLY A 27 -0.68 6.37 -2.38
N VAL A 28 -0.18 5.69 -1.35
CA VAL A 28 -0.32 6.12 0.05
C VAL A 28 1.02 6.73 0.48
N PHE A 29 1.03 7.64 1.45
CA PHE A 29 2.25 8.09 2.12
C PHE A 29 2.01 8.22 3.63
N LEU A 30 2.85 7.53 4.42
CA LEU A 30 2.73 7.40 5.88
C LEU A 30 3.94 8.07 6.59
N PRO A 31 3.96 9.40 6.82
CA PRO A 31 5.10 10.11 7.39
C PRO A 31 5.26 9.85 8.89
N GLY A 32 6.44 9.43 9.35
CA GLY A 32 6.64 9.18 10.79
C GLY A 32 5.90 7.94 11.28
N VAL A 33 5.95 6.85 10.51
CA VAL A 33 5.38 5.54 10.83
C VAL A 33 6.47 4.48 10.66
N ASP A 34 6.72 3.67 11.70
CA ASP A 34 7.73 2.61 11.63
C ASP A 34 7.31 1.47 10.69
N PRO A 35 8.26 0.62 10.22
CA PRO A 35 7.94 -0.46 9.28
C PRO A 35 6.84 -1.42 9.76
N SER A 36 6.75 -1.71 11.07
CA SER A 36 5.74 -2.61 11.60
C SER A 36 4.34 -1.98 11.58
N GLN A 37 4.22 -0.72 12.01
CA GLN A 37 2.97 0.05 11.93
C GLN A 37 2.52 0.22 10.47
N SER A 38 3.45 0.47 9.56
CA SER A 38 3.14 0.67 8.14
C SER A 38 2.67 -0.61 7.44
N TRP A 39 3.23 -1.76 7.81
CA TRP A 39 2.72 -3.07 7.38
C TRP A 39 1.33 -3.35 7.96
N VAL A 40 1.07 -2.97 9.21
CA VAL A 40 -0.27 -3.07 9.82
C VAL A 40 -1.29 -2.19 9.09
N VAL A 41 -0.95 -0.95 8.71
CA VAL A 41 -1.83 -0.10 7.87
C VAL A 41 -2.09 -0.75 6.51
N ALA A 42 -1.06 -1.28 5.85
CA ALA A 42 -1.20 -1.97 4.57
C ALA A 42 -2.10 -3.22 4.66
N GLU A 43 -1.88 -4.12 5.62
CA GLU A 43 -2.71 -5.33 5.79
C GLU A 43 -4.14 -4.96 6.21
N SER A 44 -4.33 -3.90 6.99
CA SER A 44 -5.66 -3.36 7.32
C SER A 44 -6.39 -2.84 6.06
N ILE A 45 -5.69 -2.12 5.17
CA ILE A 45 -6.23 -1.69 3.87
C ILE A 45 -6.63 -2.90 3.02
N ARG A 46 -5.73 -3.88 2.87
CA ARG A 46 -5.96 -5.07 2.04
C ARG A 46 -7.11 -5.92 2.57
N ARG A 47 -7.17 -6.19 3.89
CA ARG A 47 -8.32 -6.87 4.52
C ARG A 47 -9.60 -6.10 4.33
N ARG A 48 -9.59 -4.78 4.59
CA ARG A 48 -10.81 -3.97 4.48
C ARG A 48 -11.37 -3.93 3.07
N ILE A 49 -10.52 -4.00 2.04
CA ILE A 49 -10.95 -4.14 0.65
C ILE A 49 -11.45 -5.55 0.35
N ARG A 50 -10.78 -6.58 0.89
CA ARG A 50 -11.18 -8.00 0.73
C ARG A 50 -12.55 -8.32 1.34
N GLU A 51 -12.90 -7.62 2.42
CA GLU A 51 -14.18 -7.69 3.13
C GLU A 51 -15.32 -6.89 2.47
N MET A 52 -15.06 -6.07 1.45
CA MET A 52 -16.12 -5.27 0.82
C MET A 52 -17.05 -6.13 -0.04
N GLU A 53 -18.33 -6.15 0.34
CA GLU A 53 -19.40 -6.59 -0.56
C GLU A 53 -19.49 -5.65 -1.77
N PHE A 54 -19.19 -6.18 -2.95
CA PHE A 54 -19.29 -5.46 -4.21
C PHE A 54 -20.02 -6.32 -5.25
N SER A 55 -21.25 -5.92 -5.58
CA SER A 55 -22.15 -6.70 -6.46
C SER A 55 -22.69 -5.85 -7.62
N PRO A 56 -21.82 -5.37 -8.55
CA PRO A 56 -22.26 -4.57 -9.69
C PRO A 56 -23.25 -5.37 -10.56
N GLY A 57 -24.42 -4.78 -10.85
CA GLY A 57 -25.49 -5.48 -11.58
C GLY A 57 -26.06 -6.69 -10.84
N GLY A 58 -25.92 -6.76 -9.51
CA GLY A 58 -26.42 -7.86 -8.68
C GLY A 58 -25.56 -9.13 -8.69
N ARG A 59 -24.39 -9.12 -9.35
CA ARG A 59 -23.46 -10.27 -9.39
C ARG A 59 -22.28 -10.02 -8.45
N PRO A 60 -22.02 -10.89 -7.45
CA PRO A 60 -20.85 -10.76 -6.57
C PRO A 60 -19.54 -10.69 -7.35
N CYS A 61 -18.75 -9.66 -7.07
CA CYS A 61 -17.46 -9.36 -7.68
C CYS A 61 -16.44 -9.11 -6.54
N PRO A 62 -15.82 -10.16 -5.98
CA PRO A 62 -14.99 -10.04 -4.79
C PRO A 62 -13.74 -9.22 -5.10
N LEU A 63 -13.51 -8.17 -4.32
CA LEU A 63 -12.34 -7.31 -4.47
C LEU A 63 -11.11 -7.91 -3.76
N SER A 64 -9.93 -7.45 -4.18
CA SER A 64 -8.64 -7.66 -3.52
C SER A 64 -7.63 -6.63 -4.06
N VAL A 65 -6.54 -6.42 -3.33
CA VAL A 65 -5.41 -5.56 -3.74
C VAL A 65 -4.09 -6.23 -3.40
N SER A 66 -3.02 -5.88 -4.10
CA SER A 66 -1.66 -6.28 -3.76
C SER A 66 -0.88 -5.04 -3.33
N ILE A 67 -0.14 -5.11 -2.22
CA ILE A 67 0.50 -3.93 -1.64
C ILE A 67 2.00 -4.14 -1.59
N GLY A 68 2.74 -3.19 -2.17
CA GLY A 68 4.19 -3.14 -2.15
C GLY A 68 4.66 -1.91 -1.41
N GLY A 69 5.20 -2.08 -0.21
CA GLY A 69 5.70 -0.99 0.63
C GLY A 69 7.22 -0.98 0.75
N THR A 70 7.79 0.20 1.01
CA THR A 70 9.20 0.41 1.36
C THR A 70 9.31 1.38 2.54
N SER A 71 10.50 1.61 3.12
CA SER A 71 10.69 2.53 4.25
C SER A 71 12.12 3.11 4.29
N PHE A 72 12.28 4.42 4.49
CA PHE A 72 13.56 5.16 4.31
C PHE A 72 13.88 6.16 5.45
N THR A 73 15.16 6.48 5.75
CA THR A 73 15.54 7.72 6.50
C THR A 73 15.77 8.82 5.44
N GLY A 74 15.52 10.08 5.81
CA GLY A 74 16.32 11.20 5.31
C GLY A 74 16.07 11.55 3.84
N PRO A 75 17.08 12.10 3.14
CA PRO A 75 16.93 12.49 1.74
C PRO A 75 16.91 11.25 0.84
N ILE A 76 15.83 11.12 0.08
CA ILE A 76 15.59 10.11 -0.96
C ILE A 76 14.77 10.74 -2.08
N THR A 77 14.91 10.27 -3.31
CA THR A 77 14.08 10.71 -4.44
C THR A 77 12.72 10.00 -4.49
N TYR A 78 11.75 10.58 -5.21
CA TYR A 78 10.47 9.92 -5.45
C TYR A 78 10.67 8.63 -6.27
N GLU A 79 11.59 8.67 -7.21
CA GLU A 79 11.95 7.59 -8.13
C GLU A 79 12.50 6.37 -7.37
N GLU A 80 13.33 6.59 -6.35
CA GLU A 80 13.85 5.53 -5.48
C GLU A 80 12.74 4.90 -4.62
N ILE A 81 11.89 5.71 -3.97
CA ILE A 81 10.74 5.23 -3.18
C ILE A 81 9.81 4.40 -4.08
N PHE A 82 9.44 4.93 -5.24
CA PHE A 82 8.52 4.29 -6.16
C PHE A 82 9.10 2.99 -6.72
N SER A 83 10.40 2.99 -7.10
CA SER A 83 11.08 1.79 -7.60
C SER A 83 11.23 0.69 -6.55
N ALA A 84 11.45 1.03 -5.28
CA ALA A 84 11.49 0.04 -4.20
C ALA A 84 10.09 -0.53 -3.91
N ALA A 85 9.08 0.34 -3.82
CA ALA A 85 7.69 -0.06 -3.60
C ALA A 85 7.14 -0.96 -4.74
N ASP A 86 7.38 -0.63 -6.01
CA ASP A 86 6.94 -1.44 -7.16
C ASP A 86 7.63 -2.81 -7.20
N LYS A 87 8.91 -2.93 -6.83
CA LYS A 87 9.57 -4.25 -6.69
C LYS A 87 8.88 -5.14 -5.65
N ARG A 88 8.43 -4.56 -4.54
CA ARG A 88 7.65 -5.28 -3.52
C ARG A 88 6.24 -5.60 -3.99
N LEU A 89 5.61 -4.69 -4.74
CA LEU A 89 4.33 -4.94 -5.37
C LEU A 89 4.39 -6.10 -6.37
N TYR A 90 5.43 -6.13 -7.21
CA TYR A 90 5.70 -7.21 -8.15
C TYR A 90 5.90 -8.54 -7.41
N THR A 91 6.58 -8.51 -6.25
CA THR A 91 6.71 -9.68 -5.37
C THR A 91 5.34 -10.15 -4.87
N ALA A 92 4.49 -9.24 -4.35
CA ALA A 92 3.13 -9.57 -3.90
C ALA A 92 2.24 -10.11 -5.03
N LYS A 93 2.34 -9.54 -6.24
CA LYS A 93 1.60 -10.00 -7.44
C LYS A 93 2.07 -11.38 -7.90
N SER A 94 3.38 -11.66 -7.82
CA SER A 94 3.99 -12.94 -8.24
C SER A 94 3.72 -14.07 -7.24
N ASN A 95 3.72 -13.76 -5.93
CA ASN A 95 3.44 -14.70 -4.85
C ASN A 95 1.93 -15.05 -4.69
N GLY A 96 1.09 -14.72 -5.67
CA GLY A 96 -0.34 -15.09 -5.68
C GLY A 96 -1.34 -13.93 -5.60
N ARG A 97 -0.90 -12.67 -5.45
CA ARG A 97 -1.75 -11.48 -5.19
C ARG A 97 -2.44 -11.54 -3.82
N ASP A 98 -3.36 -10.61 -3.57
CA ASP A 98 -4.14 -10.44 -2.32
C ASP A 98 -3.27 -10.50 -1.05
N GLN A 99 -2.15 -9.77 -1.06
CA GLN A 99 -1.14 -9.82 0.00
C GLN A 99 -0.31 -8.54 0.08
N VAL A 100 0.39 -8.39 1.18
CA VAL A 100 1.27 -7.27 1.51
C VAL A 100 2.73 -7.73 1.48
N SER A 101 3.56 -7.06 0.69
CA SER A 101 5.01 -7.28 0.61
C SER A 101 5.75 -5.98 0.93
N PHE A 102 6.80 -6.11 1.75
CA PHE A 102 7.65 -5.01 2.21
C PHE A 102 9.12 -5.42 2.09
N ASP A 103 10.03 -4.46 2.17
CA ASP A 103 11.45 -4.76 2.41
C ASP A 103 11.63 -5.55 3.72
N PRO A 104 12.50 -6.59 3.76
CA PRO A 104 12.84 -7.26 5.01
C PRO A 104 13.44 -6.27 6.01
N ALA A 105 12.92 -6.27 7.24
CA ALA A 105 13.39 -5.39 8.30
C ALA A 105 14.92 -5.52 8.48
N GLY A 106 15.65 -4.46 8.15
CA GLY A 106 17.12 -4.43 8.16
C GLY A 106 17.81 -4.35 6.79
N THR A 107 17.08 -4.47 5.67
CA THR A 107 17.67 -4.22 4.33
C THR A 107 17.74 -2.72 4.04
N SER A 108 18.61 -2.02 4.78
CA SER A 108 19.00 -0.63 4.52
C SER A 108 19.72 -0.50 3.16
N PRO A 109 19.64 0.67 2.48
CA PRO A 109 20.01 1.99 3.01
C PRO A 109 19.02 2.60 4.02
N ALA A 110 19.57 3.24 5.03
CA ALA A 110 18.87 3.86 6.16
C ALA A 110 18.40 5.31 5.77
N PRO A 111 17.73 6.13 6.61
CA PRO A 111 17.12 5.72 8.49
C PRO A 111 15.75 5.23 9.01
N LEU A 112 14.66 5.14 8.24
CA LEU A 112 13.25 5.06 8.70
C LEU A 112 12.77 6.33 9.46
N PRO A 113 11.62 6.99 9.17
CA PRO A 113 10.36 6.36 8.72
C PRO A 113 9.50 7.16 7.70
N GLY A 114 9.17 6.53 6.57
CA GLY A 114 8.14 6.98 5.63
C GLY A 114 7.81 5.88 4.61
N VAL A 115 6.53 5.59 4.36
CA VAL A 115 6.11 4.40 3.56
C VAL A 115 5.12 4.74 2.47
N ALA A 116 5.19 4.07 1.32
CA ALA A 116 4.29 4.31 0.20
C ALA A 116 3.82 3.09 -0.62
N THR A 117 2.68 3.29 -1.31
CA THR A 117 2.11 2.56 -2.48
C THR A 117 1.18 1.33 -2.23
N VAL A 118 0.07 1.25 -2.99
CA VAL A 118 -1.06 0.27 -2.91
C VAL A 118 -1.70 0.07 -4.31
N HIS A 119 -1.84 -1.17 -4.81
CA HIS A 119 -2.51 -1.44 -6.11
C HIS A 119 -3.59 -2.53 -5.99
#